data_AF-A0A447NIR8-F1
#
_entry.id   AF-A0A447NIR8-F1
#
_cell.length_a   1.000
_cell.length_b   1.000
_cell.length_c   1.000
_cell.angle_alpha   90.00
_cell.angle_beta   90.00
_cell.angle_gamma   90.00
#
_symmetry.space_group_name_H-M   'P 1'
#
loop_
_entity.id
_entity.type
_entity.pdbx_description
1 polymer ?
#
loop_
_entity_poly.entity_id
_entity_poly.type
_entity_poly.pdbx_seq_one_letter_code
_entity_poly.pdbx_strand_id
1 'polypeptide(L)'
;MSFSRRQFLQASGIALCAGAIPLRANAAGQQQPLPVPPLLESRRGQPLFMTLQRAHWSFTQGTRAPVWGVNGRYLGPTIRVWKGDDVKLIYSNRLAENVSMTVAGLLVPGPLMGARRV
;
A
#
# COMPACT_ATOMS: atom_id res chain seq x y z
N MET A 1 -14.68 7.02 -61.89
CA MET A 1 -13.73 8.02 -61.35
C MET A 1 -12.32 7.62 -61.78
N SER A 2 -11.64 8.44 -62.58
CA SER A 2 -10.30 8.13 -63.10
C SER A 2 -9.26 8.60 -62.09
N PHE A 3 -8.50 7.67 -61.49
CA PHE A 3 -7.39 8.01 -60.62
C PHE A 3 -6.17 8.38 -61.46
N SER A 4 -5.68 9.61 -61.30
CA SER A 4 -4.46 10.08 -61.98
C SER A 4 -3.21 9.50 -61.30
N ARG A 5 -2.19 9.13 -62.09
CA ARG A 5 -0.90 8.61 -61.60
C ARG A 5 -0.25 9.54 -60.55
N ARG A 6 -0.51 10.86 -60.64
CA ARG A 6 -0.05 11.86 -59.65
C ARG A 6 -0.76 11.73 -58.31
N GLN A 7 -2.08 11.50 -58.31
CA GLN A 7 -2.85 11.28 -57.08
C GLN A 7 -2.45 9.98 -56.40
N PHE A 8 -2.14 8.93 -57.18
CA PHE A 8 -1.64 7.67 -56.62
C PHE A 8 -0.30 7.87 -55.91
N LEU A 9 0.66 8.55 -56.54
CA LEU A 9 1.98 8.86 -55.94
C LEU A 9 1.87 9.75 -54.70
N GLN A 10 0.98 10.74 -54.73
CA GLN A 10 0.73 11.61 -53.56
C GLN A 10 0.08 10.84 -52.41
N ALA A 11 -0.94 10.02 -52.69
CA ALA A 11 -1.66 9.26 -51.68
C ALA A 11 -0.76 8.21 -51.02
N SER A 12 0.05 7.49 -51.81
CA SER A 12 1.00 6.49 -51.32
C SER A 12 2.13 7.13 -50.50
N GLY A 13 2.65 8.29 -50.90
CA GLY A 13 3.64 9.04 -50.14
C GLY A 13 3.13 9.49 -48.77
N ILE A 14 1.89 10.01 -48.70
CA ILE A 14 1.26 10.40 -47.43
C ILE A 14 1.05 9.20 -46.52
N ALA A 15 0.56 8.08 -47.07
CA ALA A 15 0.35 6.84 -46.31
C ALA A 15 1.66 6.30 -45.72
N LEU A 16 2.75 6.35 -46.49
CA LEU A 16 4.10 5.98 -46.04
C LEU A 16 4.59 6.87 -44.90
N CYS A 17 4.47 8.19 -45.03
CA CYS A 17 4.88 9.13 -44.00
C CYS A 17 4.05 8.98 -42.72
N ALA A 18 2.74 8.72 -42.83
CA ALA A 18 1.86 8.49 -41.69
C ALA A 18 2.20 7.17 -40.96
N GLY A 19 2.56 6.11 -41.69
CA GLY A 19 2.99 4.84 -41.12
C GLY A 19 4.38 4.87 -40.46
N ALA A 20 5.22 5.85 -40.82
CA ALA A 20 6.55 6.05 -40.23
C ALA A 20 6.52 6.88 -38.93
N ILE A 21 5.35 7.36 -38.49
CA ILE A 21 5.23 8.08 -37.21
C ILE A 21 5.45 7.06 -36.08
N PRO A 22 6.51 7.21 -35.26
CA PRO A 22 6.75 6.30 -34.16
C PRO A 22 5.64 6.42 -33.12
N LEU A 23 4.96 5.31 -32.84
CA LEU A 23 4.01 5.22 -31.73
C LEU A 23 4.78 5.37 -30.42
N ARG A 24 4.47 6.42 -29.65
CA ARG A 24 5.02 6.59 -28.31
C ARG A 24 4.38 5.56 -27.38
N ALA A 25 5.12 4.53 -27.03
CA ALA A 25 4.76 3.62 -25.94
C ALA A 25 5.08 4.32 -24.60
N ASN A 26 4.06 4.89 -23.95
CA ASN A 26 4.20 5.38 -22.58
C ASN A 26 4.11 4.19 -21.62
N ALA A 27 5.25 3.65 -21.19
CA ALA A 27 5.33 2.60 -20.19
C ALA A 27 5.10 3.11 -18.75
N ALA A 28 5.23 4.42 -18.53
CA ALA A 28 4.93 5.06 -17.25
C ALA A 28 3.43 5.37 -17.16
N GLY A 29 2.62 4.32 -16.94
CA GLY A 29 1.23 4.49 -16.54
C GLY A 29 1.13 5.24 -15.21
N GLN A 30 -0.03 5.84 -14.94
CA GLN A 30 -0.27 6.63 -13.73
C GLN A 30 -0.08 5.75 -12.47
N GLN A 31 1.03 5.97 -11.76
CA GLN A 31 1.37 5.21 -10.55
C GLN A 31 0.43 5.56 -9.41
N GLN A 32 0.01 4.56 -8.64
CA GLN A 32 -0.77 4.81 -7.43
C GLN A 32 0.13 5.50 -6.39
N PRO A 33 -0.38 6.56 -5.71
CA PRO A 33 0.37 7.21 -4.66
C PRO A 33 0.65 6.24 -3.52
N LEU A 34 1.84 6.34 -2.91
CA LEU A 34 2.22 5.48 -1.80
C LEU A 34 1.27 5.71 -0.60
N PRO A 35 0.61 4.68 -0.08
CA PRO A 35 -0.22 4.79 1.10
C PRO A 35 0.65 5.07 2.34
N VAL A 36 0.49 6.24 2.95
CA VAL A 36 1.17 6.59 4.21
C VAL A 36 0.32 6.09 5.39
N PRO A 37 0.85 5.23 6.26
CA PRO A 37 0.13 4.79 7.45
C PRO A 37 -0.12 5.95 8.43
N PRO A 38 -1.25 5.93 9.16
CA PRO A 38 -1.55 6.99 10.11
C PRO A 38 -0.58 6.93 11.29
N LEU A 39 -0.13 8.11 11.74
CA LEU A 39 0.76 8.24 12.88
C LEU A 39 -0.04 8.13 14.18
N LEU A 40 0.33 7.18 15.02
CA LEU A 40 -0.26 6.94 16.32
C LEU A 40 0.78 7.24 17.41
N GLU A 41 0.54 8.29 18.18
CA GLU A 41 1.44 8.80 19.22
C GLU A 41 0.73 8.77 20.58
N SER A 42 1.47 8.40 21.63
CA SER A 42 0.98 8.53 23.00
C SER A 42 0.99 10.01 23.40
N ARG A 43 -0.14 10.70 23.23
CA ARG A 43 -0.26 12.09 23.70
C ARG A 43 -0.60 12.09 25.18
N ARG A 44 0.32 12.60 26.02
CA ARG A 44 0.09 12.81 27.46
C ARG A 44 -0.25 11.51 28.22
N GLY A 45 0.41 10.40 27.88
CA GLY A 45 0.20 9.10 28.53
C GLY A 45 -1.10 8.40 28.14
N GLN A 46 -1.78 8.86 27.07
CA GLN A 46 -2.96 8.16 26.57
C GLN A 46 -2.61 6.77 26.05
N PRO A 47 -3.45 5.76 26.33
CA PRO A 47 -3.22 4.41 25.85
C PRO A 47 -3.32 4.35 24.33
N LEU A 48 -2.45 3.54 23.74
CA LEU A 48 -2.45 3.22 22.32
C LEU A 48 -3.26 1.95 22.08
N PHE A 49 -4.37 2.08 21.35
CA PHE A 49 -5.26 0.97 21.02
C PHE A 49 -4.89 0.34 19.68
N MET A 50 -4.70 -0.97 19.68
CA MET A 50 -4.44 -1.78 18.50
C MET A 50 -5.40 -2.94 18.42
N THR A 51 -6.28 -2.88 17.43
CA THR A 51 -7.26 -3.93 17.16
C THR A 51 -6.81 -4.73 15.95
N LEU A 52 -6.43 -5.98 16.17
CA LEU A 52 -6.14 -6.96 15.12
C LEU A 52 -7.47 -7.42 14.52
N GLN A 53 -7.69 -7.15 13.24
CA GLN A 53 -8.95 -7.48 12.58
C GLN A 53 -8.77 -7.69 11.07
N ARG A 54 -9.80 -8.28 10.45
CA ARG A 54 -9.88 -8.37 8.99
C ARG A 54 -10.20 -7.00 8.40
N ALA A 55 -9.60 -6.71 7.25
CA ALA A 55 -9.84 -5.51 6.45
C ALA A 55 -9.93 -5.88 4.96
N HIS A 56 -10.32 -4.93 4.13
CA HIS A 56 -10.25 -5.08 2.68
C HIS A 56 -9.23 -4.10 2.12
N TRP A 57 -8.36 -4.59 1.24
CA TRP A 57 -7.32 -3.77 0.63
C TRP A 57 -7.25 -3.98 -0.87
N SER A 58 -6.92 -2.91 -1.59
CA SER A 58 -6.75 -2.92 -3.04
C SER A 58 -5.26 -2.86 -3.35
N PHE A 59 -4.71 -3.97 -3.84
CA PHE A 59 -3.30 -4.04 -4.29
C PHE A 59 -3.14 -3.51 -5.71
N THR A 60 -4.19 -3.62 -6.52
CA THR A 60 -4.26 -3.15 -7.91
C THR A 60 -5.61 -2.49 -8.13
N GLN A 61 -5.66 -1.46 -8.98
CA GLN A 61 -6.91 -0.77 -9.33
C GLN A 61 -7.99 -1.78 -9.75
N GLY A 62 -9.18 -1.61 -9.18
CA GLY A 62 -10.37 -2.41 -9.54
C GLY A 62 -10.55 -3.71 -8.74
N THR A 63 -9.58 -4.15 -7.93
CA THR A 63 -9.71 -5.37 -7.11
C THR A 63 -9.62 -5.07 -5.62
N ARG A 64 -10.35 -5.83 -4.80
CA ARG A 64 -10.21 -5.84 -3.33
C ARG A 64 -10.02 -7.26 -2.85
N ALA A 65 -9.03 -7.46 -2.00
CA ALA A 65 -8.77 -8.72 -1.33
C ALA A 65 -9.06 -8.60 0.18
N PRO A 66 -9.55 -9.66 0.83
CA PRO A 66 -9.56 -9.74 2.28
C PRO A 66 -8.12 -9.85 2.78
N VAL A 67 -7.78 -9.01 3.76
CA VAL A 67 -6.46 -8.97 4.38
C VAL A 67 -6.61 -8.90 5.89
N TRP A 68 -5.52 -9.16 6.61
CA TRP A 68 -5.43 -8.84 8.04
C TRP A 68 -4.68 -7.53 8.24
N GLY A 69 -4.97 -6.89 9.37
CA GLY A 69 -4.13 -5.83 9.87
C GLY A 69 -4.67 -5.22 11.15
N VAL A 70 -4.15 -4.04 11.47
CA VAL A 70 -4.36 -3.34 12.73
C VAL A 70 -5.22 -2.10 12.46
N ASN A 71 -6.23 -1.90 13.30
CA ASN A 71 -7.14 -0.75 13.24
C ASN A 71 -7.85 -0.59 11.88
N GLY A 72 -8.15 -1.72 11.21
CA GLY A 72 -8.98 -1.77 10.00
C GLY A 72 -8.25 -1.43 8.70
N ARG A 73 -6.92 -1.44 8.70
CA ARG A 73 -6.11 -1.22 7.50
C ARG A 73 -5.24 -2.45 7.21
N TYR A 74 -4.80 -2.59 5.96
CA TYR A 74 -3.69 -3.47 5.65
C TYR A 74 -2.44 -2.99 6.39
N LEU A 75 -1.67 -3.90 6.98
CA LEU A 75 -0.59 -3.61 7.93
C LEU A 75 -1.13 -2.97 9.21
N GLY A 76 -0.70 -1.76 9.57
CA GLY A 76 -1.11 -1.08 10.78
C GLY A 76 -0.65 0.38 10.81
N PRO A 77 -0.96 1.12 11.88
CA PRO A 77 -0.49 2.49 12.06
C PRO A 77 1.02 2.53 12.32
N THR A 78 1.64 3.67 12.01
CA THR A 78 3.01 3.96 12.44
C THR A 78 2.96 4.43 13.88
N ILE A 79 3.55 3.66 14.79
CA ILE A 79 3.61 4.02 16.21
C ILE A 79 4.85 4.88 16.45
N ARG A 80 4.69 6.00 17.13
CA ARG A 80 5.80 6.84 17.58
C ARG A 80 5.75 7.05 19.08
N VAL A 81 6.90 6.81 19.70
CA VAL A 81 7.15 6.89 21.13
C VAL A 81 8.46 7.65 21.36
N TRP A 82 8.63 8.24 22.54
CA TRP A 82 9.85 8.93 22.90
C TRP A 82 10.65 8.15 23.94
N LYS A 83 11.96 8.38 23.97
CA LYS A 83 12.84 7.78 24.96
C LYS A 83 12.45 8.28 26.36
N GLY A 84 12.19 7.35 27.26
CA GLY A 84 11.73 7.65 28.63
C GLY A 84 10.21 7.66 28.78
N ASP A 85 9.44 7.41 27.72
CA ASP A 85 7.98 7.27 27.83
C ASP A 85 7.59 5.91 28.43
N ASP A 86 6.68 5.94 29.40
CA ASP A 86 5.91 4.79 29.83
C ASP A 86 4.64 4.67 28.97
N VAL A 87 4.71 3.86 27.92
CA VAL A 87 3.63 3.72 26.94
C VAL A 87 2.67 2.60 27.31
N LYS A 88 1.40 2.92 27.51
CA LYS A 88 0.34 1.93 27.70
C LYS A 88 -0.16 1.43 26.35
N LEU A 89 0.18 0.19 26.01
CA LEU A 89 -0.16 -0.45 24.75
C LEU A 89 -1.28 -1.50 24.96
N ILE A 90 -2.38 -1.38 24.22
CA ILE A 90 -3.56 -2.26 24.38
C ILE A 90 -3.84 -2.98 23.07
N TYR A 91 -3.51 -4.27 23.03
CA TYR A 91 -3.86 -5.16 21.93
C TYR A 91 -5.24 -5.80 22.15
N SER A 92 -6.06 -5.80 21.11
CA SER A 92 -7.34 -6.51 21.06
C SER A 92 -7.34 -7.42 19.83
N ASN A 93 -7.50 -8.73 20.05
CA ASN A 93 -7.62 -9.70 18.98
C ASN A 93 -9.08 -9.89 18.57
N ARG A 94 -9.44 -9.52 17.34
CA ARG A 94 -10.76 -9.79 16.72
C ARG A 94 -10.66 -10.75 15.53
N LEU A 95 -9.51 -11.40 15.36
CA LEU A 95 -9.35 -12.50 14.41
C LEU A 95 -9.86 -13.81 15.03
N ALA A 96 -10.15 -14.78 14.17
CA ALA A 96 -10.67 -16.09 14.60
C ALA A 96 -9.57 -17.04 15.11
N GLU A 97 -8.32 -16.59 15.15
CA GLU A 97 -7.15 -17.41 15.49
C GLU A 97 -6.35 -16.78 16.63
N ASN A 98 -5.54 -17.59 17.29
CA ASN A 98 -4.65 -17.12 18.34
C ASN A 98 -3.50 -16.31 17.73
N VAL A 99 -3.29 -15.10 18.26
CA VAL A 99 -2.24 -14.19 17.79
C VAL A 99 -1.37 -13.76 18.95
N SER A 100 -0.07 -13.69 18.69
CA SER A 100 0.97 -13.15 19.55
C SER A 100 1.62 -11.97 18.83
N MET A 101 1.78 -10.84 19.52
CA MET A 101 2.40 -9.63 18.94
C MET A 101 3.71 -9.33 19.65
N THR A 102 4.72 -8.91 18.89
CA THR A 102 6.01 -8.47 19.43
C THR A 102 6.48 -7.24 18.65
N VAL A 103 7.35 -6.44 19.27
CA VAL A 103 7.98 -5.29 18.63
C VAL A 103 9.45 -5.61 18.41
N ALA A 104 9.80 -5.90 17.16
CA ALA A 104 11.18 -6.21 16.80
C ALA A 104 12.09 -5.00 17.11
N GLY A 105 13.20 -5.27 17.82
CA GLY A 105 14.16 -4.24 18.21
C GLY A 105 13.77 -3.39 19.43
N LEU A 106 12.60 -3.62 20.03
CA LEU A 106 12.23 -2.93 21.27
C LEU A 106 13.01 -3.49 22.46
N LEU A 107 13.69 -2.62 23.18
CA LEU A 107 14.46 -2.97 24.38
C LEU A 107 13.54 -2.94 25.61
N VAL A 108 12.92 -4.08 25.91
CA VAL A 108 12.07 -4.26 27.10
C VAL A 108 12.33 -5.60 27.77
N PRO A 109 12.03 -5.75 29.08
CA PRO A 109 12.08 -7.03 29.76
C PRO A 109 11.26 -8.12 29.05
N GLY A 110 11.73 -9.37 29.11
CA GLY A 110 11.10 -10.53 28.45
C GLY A 110 9.58 -10.66 28.64
N PRO A 111 9.00 -10.43 29.83
CA PRO A 111 7.55 -10.48 30.03
C PRO A 111 6.73 -9.50 29.17
N LEU A 112 7.34 -8.42 28.66
CA LEU A 112 6.68 -7.42 27.82
C LEU A 112 6.82 -7.68 26.32
N MET A 113 7.62 -8.66 25.90
CA MET A 113 7.87 -8.95 24.49
C MET A 113 6.69 -9.64 23.78
N GLY A 114 5.72 -10.15 24.54
CA GLY A 114 4.48 -10.73 24.01
C GLY A 114 4.62 -12.10 23.36
N ALA A 115 5.83 -12.68 23.28
CA ALA A 115 6.06 -14.01 22.73
C ALA A 115 5.69 -15.14 23.71
N ARG A 116 5.39 -16.32 23.16
CA ARG A 116 5.14 -17.54 23.96
C ARG A 116 6.37 -17.83 24.82
N ARG A 117 6.17 -17.94 26.14
CA ARG A 117 7.16 -18.57 27.03
C ARG A 117 7.32 -20.01 26.58
N VAL A 118 8.52 -20.33 26.08
CA VAL A 118 8.99 -21.72 25.92
C VAL A 118 9.64 -22.13 27.23
#